data_AF-A0A2W6X707-F1
#
_entry.id   AF-A0A2W6X707-F1
#
_cell.length_a   1.000
_cell.length_b   1.000
_cell.length_c   1.000
_cell.angle_alpha   90.00
_cell.angle_beta   90.00
_cell.angle_gamma   90.00
#
_symmetry.space_group_name_H-M   'P 1'
#
loop_
_entity.id
_entity.type
_entity.pdbx_description
1 polymer ?
#
loop_
_entity_poly.entity_id
_entity_poly.type
_entity_poly.pdbx_seq_one_letter_code
_entity_poly.pdbx_strand_id
1 'polypeptide(L)' 'MTTTDDAEAIMAFYRERFASGGMRKTSDFLSGGSGMMSATGKGRKASVAIARERDHQAIILTYSGE' A
#
# COMPACT_ATOMS: atom_id res chain seq x y z
N MET A 1 -8.39 -3.12 7.71
CA MET A 1 -8.21 -4.55 7.34
C MET A 1 -6.96 -5.04 8.06
N THR A 2 -6.91 -6.30 8.49
CA THR A 2 -5.71 -6.88 9.13
C THR A 2 -5.28 -8.17 8.43
N THR A 3 -3.99 -8.50 8.46
CA THR A 3 -3.43 -9.76 7.93
C THR A 3 -2.21 -10.20 8.75
N THR A 4 -1.87 -11.49 8.72
CA THR A 4 -0.63 -12.04 9.30
C THR A 4 0.55 -12.00 8.33
N ASP A 5 0.32 -11.61 7.07
CA ASP A 5 1.39 -11.42 6.11
C ASP A 5 2.39 -10.36 6.61
N ASP A 6 3.66 -10.51 6.25
CA ASP A 6 4.63 -9.46 6.54
C ASP A 6 4.41 -8.22 5.66
N ALA A 7 4.93 -7.08 6.11
CA ALA A 7 4.77 -5.82 5.40
C ALA A 7 5.43 -5.81 4.01
N GLU A 8 6.43 -6.67 3.76
CA GLU A 8 7.10 -6.74 2.47
C GLU A 8 6.20 -7.41 1.42
N ALA A 9 5.57 -8.53 1.77
CA ALA A 9 4.59 -9.23 0.95
C ALA A 9 3.38 -8.34 0.65
N ILE A 10 2.86 -7.62 1.65
CA ILE A 10 1.76 -6.67 1.48
C ILE A 10 2.18 -5.54 0.51
N MET A 11 3.36 -4.96 0.70
CA MET A 11 3.87 -3.91 -0.21
C MET A 11 4.03 -4.45 -1.63
N ALA A 12 4.60 -5.64 -1.82
CA ALA A 12 4.76 -6.26 -3.13
C ALA A 12 3.40 -6.44 -3.83
N PHE A 13 2.39 -6.93 -3.11
CA PHE A 13 1.03 -7.05 -3.62
C PHE A 13 0.48 -5.71 -4.12
N TYR A 14 0.55 -4.64 -3.31
CA TYR A 14 0.02 -3.34 -3.72
C TYR A 14 0.85 -2.67 -4.84
N ARG A 15 2.17 -2.91 -4.90
CA ARG A 15 3.01 -2.47 -6.03
C ARG A 15 2.47 -3.03 -7.35
N GLU A 16 2.19 -4.32 -7.39
CA GLU A 16 1.66 -5.00 -8.58
C GLU A 16 0.25 -4.50 -8.94
N ARG A 17 -0.63 -4.30 -7.95
CA ARG A 17 -1.98 -3.77 -8.16
C ARG A 17 -1.99 -2.35 -8.70
N PHE A 18 -1.11 -1.48 -8.19
CA PHE A 18 -0.97 -0.12 -8.72
C PHE A 18 -0.41 -0.13 -10.15
N ALA A 19 0.62 -0.94 -10.43
CA ALA A 19 1.19 -1.06 -11.77
C ALA A 19 0.16 -1.56 -12.79
N SER A 20 -0.55 -2.65 -12.48
CA SER A 20 -1.61 -3.21 -13.34
C SER A 20 -2.81 -2.26 -13.49
N GLY A 21 -3.09 -1.42 -12.48
CA GLY A 21 -4.08 -0.35 -12.55
C GLY A 21 -3.69 0.83 -13.46
N GLY A 22 -2.46 0.85 -13.98
CA GLY A 22 -1.89 1.98 -14.71
C GLY A 22 -1.60 3.18 -13.82
N MET A 23 -1.27 2.93 -12.55
CA MET A 23 -0.92 3.97 -11.58
C MET A 23 0.60 4.02 -11.42
N ARG A 24 1.15 5.23 -11.45
CA ARG A 24 2.56 5.51 -11.21
C ARG A 24 2.77 5.73 -9.71
N LYS A 25 3.70 4.99 -9.11
CA LYS A 25 4.10 5.21 -7.71
C LYS A 25 4.73 6.60 -7.54
N THR A 26 4.32 7.29 -6.48
CA THR A 26 4.85 8.60 -6.08
C THR A 26 5.60 8.54 -4.76
N SER A 27 5.31 7.55 -3.92
CA SER A 27 6.05 7.24 -2.69
C SER A 27 6.04 5.73 -2.47
N ASP A 28 7.12 5.20 -1.91
CA ASP A 28 7.30 3.78 -1.60
C ASP A 28 8.30 3.67 -0.46
N PHE A 29 7.81 3.43 0.76
CA PHE A 29 8.59 3.36 1.99
C PHE A 29 8.21 2.11 2.78
N LEU A 30 9.21 1.40 3.30
CA LEU A 30 9.05 0.22 4.14
C LEU A 30 10.14 0.26 5.22
N SER A 31 9.75 0.15 6.50
CA SER A 31 10.67 0.15 7.63
C SER A 31 10.05 -0.51 8.87
N GLY A 32 10.82 -1.36 9.56
CA GLY A 32 10.43 -1.90 10.87
C GLY A 32 9.15 -2.74 10.89
N GLY A 33 8.71 -3.26 9.74
CA GLY A 33 7.43 -3.96 9.59
C GLY A 33 6.22 -3.04 9.39
N SER A 34 6.44 -1.75 9.13
CA SER A 34 5.43 -0.78 8.71
C SER A 34 5.82 -0.22 7.34
N GLY A 35 4.86 0.32 6.59
CA GLY A 35 5.12 0.83 5.24
C GLY A 35 4.07 1.81 4.76
N MET A 36 4.42 2.58 3.74
CA MET A 36 3.48 3.44 3.03
C MET A 36 3.85 3.49 1.56
N MET A 37 2.83 3.45 0.71
CA MET A 37 2.98 3.66 -0.71
C MET A 37 1.81 4.47 -1.23
N SER A 38 2.11 5.45 -2.08
CA SER A 38 1.11 6.21 -2.82
C SER A 38 1.36 6.08 -4.31
N ALA A 39 0.28 6.08 -5.08
CA ALA A 39 0.33 6.05 -6.53
C ALA A 39 -0.76 6.95 -7.13
N THR A 40 -0.51 7.46 -8.33
CA THR A 40 -1.45 8.30 -9.09
C THR A 40 -1.55 7.82 -10.53
N GLY A 41 -2.75 7.90 -11.12
CA GLY A 41 -2.95 7.53 -12.51
C GLY A 41 -4.41 7.63 -12.94
N LYS A 42 -4.64 8.00 -14.20
CA LYS A 42 -5.99 8.14 -14.78
C LYS A 42 -6.94 9.01 -13.93
N GLY A 43 -6.45 10.14 -13.40
CA GLY A 43 -7.23 11.04 -12.53
C GLY A 43 -7.44 10.54 -11.10
N ARG A 44 -6.93 9.36 -10.73
CA ARG A 44 -7.11 8.72 -9.43
C ARG A 44 -5.82 8.75 -8.60
N LYS A 45 -5.98 8.76 -7.29
CA LYS A 45 -4.91 8.62 -6.29
C LYS A 45 -5.25 7.44 -5.38
N ALA A 46 -4.26 6.61 -5.10
CA ALA A 46 -4.35 5.52 -4.17
C ALA A 46 -3.19 5.61 -3.18
N SER A 47 -3.45 5.29 -1.92
CA SER A 47 -2.40 5.10 -0.93
C SER A 47 -2.69 3.90 -0.05
N VAL A 48 -1.67 3.11 0.21
CA VAL A 48 -1.68 2.06 1.23
C VAL A 48 -0.74 2.46 2.35
N ALA A 49 -1.18 2.33 3.60
CA ALA A 49 -0.35 2.39 4.78
C ALA A 49 -0.47 1.06 5.53
N ILE A 50 0.67 0.57 5.99
CA ILE A 50 0.82 -0.68 6.76
C ILE A 50 1.36 -0.28 8.12
N ALA A 51 0.64 -0.64 9.17
CA ALA A 51 1.05 -0.44 10.53
C ALA A 51 1.23 -1.81 11.20
N ARG A 52 2.40 -2.02 11.80
CA ARG A 52 2.65 -3.20 12.61
C ARG A 52 1.80 -3.15 13.89
N GLU A 53 0.93 -4.14 14.02
CA GLU A 53 0.31 -4.52 15.28
C GLU A 53 0.98 -5.80 15.81
N ARG A 54 0.77 -6.15 17.08
CA ARG A 54 1.58 -7.14 17.81
C ARG A 54 1.92 -8.39 16.98
N ASP A 55 0.89 -9.08 16.51
CA ASP A 55 0.92 -10.35 15.79
C ASP A 55 0.37 -10.24 14.35
N HIS A 56 0.00 -9.04 13.90
CA HIS A 56 -0.59 -8.83 12.59
C HIS A 56 -0.28 -7.42 12.04
N GLN A 57 -0.54 -7.24 10.75
CA GLN A 57 -0.39 -5.97 10.05
C GLN A 57 -1.76 -5.34 9.82
N ALA A 58 -1.94 -4.10 10.25
CA ALA A 58 -3.08 -3.29 9.89
C ALA A 58 -2.83 -2.58 8.56
N ILE A 59 -3.76 -2.75 7.62
CA ILE A 59 -3.71 -2.17 6.29
C ILE A 59 -4.81 -1.12 6.18
N ILE A 60 -4.38 0.10 5.87
CA ILE A 60 -5.22 1.26 5.59
C ILE A 60 -5.07 1.57 4.10
N LEU A 61 -6.18 1.52 3.38
CA LEU A 61 -6.22 1.78 1.96
C LEU A 61 -7.10 3.00 1.71
N THR A 62 -6.56 4.00 1.04
CA THR A 62 -7.27 5.23 0.70
C THR A 62 -7.28 5.40 -0.80
N TYR A 63 -8.46 5.70 -1.34
CA TYR A 63 -8.65 6.05 -2.75
C TYR A 63 -9.34 7.41 -2.85
N SER A 64 -8.94 8.20 -3.83
CA SER A 64 -9.58 9.47 -4.16
C SER A 64 -9.45 9.77 -5.66
N GLY A 65 -10.35 10.59 -6.19
CA GLY A 65 -10.54 10.81 -7.63
C GLY A 65 -11.88 10.26 -8.11
N GLU A 66 -12.23 10.56 -9.35
CA GLU A 66 -13.48 10.09 -9.99
C GLU A 66 -13.48 8.58 -10.30
#